data_AF-A0A3N9UWY7-F1
#
_entry.id   AF-A0A3N9UWY7-F1
#
_cell.length_a   1.000
_cell.length_b   1.000
_cell.length_c   1.000
_cell.angle_alpha   90.00
_cell.angle_beta   90.00
_cell.angle_gamma   90.00
#
_symmetry.space_group_name_H-M   'P 1'
#
loop_
_entity.id
_entity.type
_entity.pdbx_description
1 polymer ?
#
loop_
_entity_poly.entity_id
_entity_poly.type
_entity_poly.pdbx_seq_one_letter_code
_entity_poly.pdbx_strand_id
1 'polypeptide(L)'
;MNKNIEGNSSYFLELDNLKLIRTIVLEETGNLGILLAEEELELVPSCSVIRVYLINLDGGQYEIVKELNAYYFKSGAEALEFTTRFEKFSAIDMILFLNNEKTLVTY
;
A
#
# COMPACT_ATOMS: atom_id res chain seq x y z
N MET A 1 17.60 17.07 1.31
CA MET A 1 16.52 17.49 0.39
C MET A 1 15.80 16.22 -0.03
N ASN A 2 14.69 15.89 0.62
CA ASN A 2 13.91 14.71 0.27
C ASN A 2 13.08 15.07 -0.95
N LYS A 3 13.43 14.51 -2.12
CA LYS A 3 12.56 14.56 -3.30
C LYS A 3 11.46 13.53 -3.06
N ASN A 4 10.33 13.98 -2.54
CA ASN A 4 9.09 13.22 -2.68
C ASN A 4 8.83 13.09 -4.18
N ILE A 5 8.96 11.87 -4.71
CA ILE A 5 8.54 11.55 -6.06
C ILE A 5 7.01 11.54 -6.02
N GLU A 6 6.41 12.71 -6.28
CA GLU A 6 5.00 12.82 -6.66
C GLU A 6 4.86 12.18 -8.05
N GLY A 7 4.85 10.85 -8.07
CA GLY A 7 4.55 10.07 -9.26
C GLY A 7 3.09 10.26 -9.63
N ASN A 8 2.86 10.91 -10.77
CA ASN A 8 1.56 11.10 -11.40
C ASN A 8 0.68 9.85 -11.25
N SER A 9 -0.48 10.01 -10.62
CA SER A 9 -1.46 8.99 -10.23
C SER A 9 -2.17 8.29 -11.40
N SER A 10 -1.62 8.33 -12.62
CA SER A 10 -2.32 7.94 -13.85
C SER A 10 -1.81 6.64 -14.48
N TYR A 11 -0.96 5.86 -13.81
CA TYR A 11 -0.37 4.64 -14.40
C TYR A 11 -0.48 3.39 -13.52
N PHE A 12 -1.24 3.43 -12.43
CA PHE A 12 -1.60 2.21 -11.72
C PHE A 12 -2.77 1.55 -12.46
N LEU A 13 -2.58 0.28 -12.83
CA LEU A 13 -3.52 -0.60 -13.52
C LEU A 13 -4.99 -0.31 -13.18
N GLU A 14 -5.85 -0.39 -14.20
CA GLU A 14 -7.32 -0.49 -14.11
C GLU A 14 -7.71 -1.59 -13.12
N LEU A 15 -7.76 -1.25 -11.85
CA LEU A 15 -8.34 -2.03 -10.77
C LEU A 15 -9.56 -1.22 -10.37
N ASP A 16 -10.70 -1.50 -11.02
CA ASP A 16 -11.88 -0.64 -11.11
C ASP A 16 -12.43 -0.11 -9.76
N ASN A 17 -12.02 -0.68 -8.63
CA ASN A 17 -12.44 -0.28 -7.28
C ASN A 17 -11.29 0.02 -6.30
N LEU A 18 -10.05 0.19 -6.78
CA LEU A 18 -8.90 0.51 -5.92
C LEU A 18 -8.51 1.98 -6.02
N LYS A 19 -8.61 2.68 -4.90
CA LYS A 19 -8.13 4.05 -4.73
C LYS A 19 -6.72 4.02 -4.17
N LEU A 20 -5.76 4.54 -4.93
CA LEU A 20 -4.39 4.69 -4.48
C LEU A 20 -4.31 5.60 -3.25
N ILE A 21 -3.69 5.11 -2.17
CA ILE A 21 -3.40 5.94 -0.99
C ILE A 21 -1.94 6.36 -0.98
N ARG A 22 -1.01 5.42 -1.15
CA ARG A 22 0.41 5.71 -1.00
C ARG A 22 1.29 4.70 -1.71
N THR A 23 2.40 5.20 -2.23
CA THR A 23 3.50 4.39 -2.76
C THR A 23 4.77 4.69 -1.97
N ILE A 24 5.41 3.66 -1.44
CA ILE A 24 6.65 3.75 -0.67
C ILE A 24 7.72 2.98 -1.44
N VAL A 25 8.65 3.69 -2.07
CA VAL A 25 9.68 3.08 -2.93
C VAL A 25 10.95 2.84 -2.11
N LEU A 26 11.62 1.71 -2.36
CA LEU A 26 12.91 1.38 -1.78
C LEU A 26 14.01 2.18 -2.50
N GLU A 27 14.52 3.25 -1.89
CA GLU A 27 15.51 4.14 -2.50
C GLU A 27 16.78 3.42 -2.99
N GLU A 28 17.20 2.37 -2.28
CA GLU A 28 18.43 1.61 -2.56
C GLU A 28 18.40 0.86 -3.90
N THR A 29 17.22 0.39 -4.30
CA THR A 29 17.05 -0.33 -5.58
C THR A 29 16.30 0.50 -6.62
N GLY A 30 15.53 1.49 -6.20
CA GLY A 30 14.66 2.32 -7.04
C GLY A 30 13.52 1.55 -7.73
N ASN A 31 13.60 0.22 -7.74
CA ASN A 31 12.74 -0.64 -8.50
C ASN A 31 11.69 -1.30 -7.62
N LEU A 32 12.01 -1.68 -6.38
CA LEU A 32 11.03 -2.31 -5.50
C LEU A 32 10.33 -1.28 -4.61
N GLY A 33 9.06 -1.53 -4.29
CA GLY A 33 8.30 -0.67 -3.39
C GLY A 33 7.08 -1.35 -2.80
N ILE A 34 6.38 -0.62 -1.94
CA ILE A 34 5.12 -1.02 -1.33
C ILE A 34 4.03 -0.07 -1.79
N LEU A 35 2.91 -0.64 -2.20
CA LEU A 35 1.70 0.07 -2.59
C LEU A 35 0.62 -0.14 -1.53
N LEU A 36 0.04 0.95 -1.05
CA LEU A 36 -1.14 0.97 -0.20
C LEU A 36 -2.32 1.47 -1.03
N ALA A 37 -3.34 0.63 -1.19
CA ALA A 37 -4.56 0.97 -1.91
C ALA A 37 -5.79 0.70 -1.06
N GLU A 38 -6.77 1.59 -1.12
CA GLU A 38 -8.10 1.42 -0.53
C GLU A 38 -9.01 0.71 -1.52
N GLU A 39 -9.69 -0.34 -1.11
CA GLU A 39 -10.81 -0.92 -1.81
C GLU A 39 -12.10 -0.51 -1.09
N GLU A 40 -12.99 0.17 -1.80
CA GLU A 40 -14.33 0.45 -1.30
C GLU A 40 -15.26 -0.71 -1.69
N LEU A 41 -15.81 -1.42 -0.70
CA LEU A 41 -16.70 -2.54 -0.95
C LEU A 41 -18.12 -2.00 -1.20
N GLU A 42 -18.53 -1.92 -2.48
CA GLU A 42 -19.84 -1.39 -2.89
C GLU A 42 -21.05 -2.04 -2.16
N LEU A 43 -20.90 -3.30 -1.71
CA LEU A 43 -21.96 -4.06 -1.04
C LEU A 43 -22.11 -3.76 0.46
N VAL A 44 -21.11 -3.11 1.08
CA VAL A 44 -21.14 -2.77 2.52
C VAL A 44 -20.72 -1.30 2.65
N PRO A 45 -21.68 -0.34 2.75
CA PRO A 45 -21.46 1.11 2.64
C PRO A 45 -20.59 1.78 3.73
N SER A 46 -19.72 1.04 4.38
CA SER A 46 -18.88 1.48 5.49
C SER A 46 -17.58 0.68 5.59
N CYS A 47 -17.50 -0.52 5.00
CA CYS A 47 -16.28 -1.32 5.10
C CYS A 47 -15.26 -0.84 4.07
N SER A 48 -14.11 -0.40 4.56
CA SER A 48 -12.96 -0.05 3.74
C SER A 48 -11.87 -1.11 3.93
N VAL A 49 -11.21 -1.50 2.84
CA VAL A 49 -10.11 -2.46 2.89
C VAL A 49 -8.83 -1.79 2.43
N ILE A 50 -7.80 -1.78 3.27
CA ILE A 50 -6.46 -1.36 2.85
C ILE A 50 -5.70 -2.59 2.40
N ARG A 51 -5.40 -2.65 1.10
CA ARG A 51 -4.54 -3.67 0.51
C ARG A 51 -3.11 -3.17 0.44
N VAL A 52 -2.19 -4.08 0.73
CA VAL A 52 -0.75 -3.82 0.71
C VAL A 52 -0.12 -4.71 -0.34
N TYR A 53 0.49 -4.11 -1.36
CA TYR A 53 1.16 -4.82 -2.44
C TYR A 53 2.66 -4.57 -2.43
N LEU A 54 3.42 -5.58 -2.83
CA LEU A 54 4.76 -5.41 -3.35
C LEU A 54 4.64 -4.99 -4.81
N ILE A 55 5.29 -3.88 -5.15
CA ILE A 55 5.39 -3.40 -6.53
C ILE A 55 6.84 -3.43 -7.00
N ASN A 56 7.01 -3.59 -8.31
CA ASN A 56 8.30 -3.49 -8.97
C ASN A 56 8.21 -2.53 -10.17
N LEU A 57 9.20 -1.68 -10.34
CA LEU A 57 9.38 -0.83 -11.50
C LEU A 57 10.02 -1.68 -12.59
N ASP A 58 9.26 -1.95 -13.65
CA ASP A 58 9.77 -2.56 -14.87
C ASP A 58 9.42 -1.67 -16.07
N GLY A 59 10.39 -1.44 -16.95
CA GLY A 59 10.18 -0.57 -18.12
C GLY A 59 9.71 0.86 -17.83
N GLY A 60 9.90 1.37 -16.60
CA GLY A 60 9.43 2.69 -16.19
C GLY A 60 7.98 2.73 -15.67
N GLN A 61 7.34 1.57 -15.51
CA GLN A 61 6.01 1.44 -14.93
C GLN A 61 6.05 0.56 -13.68
N TYR A 62 5.28 0.93 -12.67
CA TYR A 62 5.15 0.11 -11.47
C TYR A 62 4.11 -0.98 -11.70
N GLU A 63 4.54 -2.22 -11.58
CA GLU A 63 3.69 -3.40 -11.66
C GLU A 63 3.46 -4.00 -10.28
N ILE A 64 2.26 -4.54 -10.04
CA ILE A 64 1.97 -5.31 -8.84
C ILE A 64 2.60 -6.69 -8.98
N VAL A 65 3.57 -6.98 -8.11
CA VAL A 65 4.22 -8.30 -8.05
C VAL A 65 3.37 -9.26 -7.22
N LYS A 66 2.93 -8.83 -6.05
CA LYS A 66 2.22 -9.68 -5.08
C LYS A 66 1.45 -8.88 -4.04
N GLU A 67 0.28 -9.36 -3.63
CA GLU A 67 -0.39 -8.89 -2.42
C GLU A 67 0.29 -9.45 -1.16
N LEU A 68 0.70 -8.57 -0.26
CA LEU A 68 1.40 -8.90 0.98
C LEU A 68 0.45 -9.06 2.17
N ASN A 69 -0.58 -8.22 2.23
CA ASN A 69 -1.59 -8.22 3.28
C ASN A 69 -2.86 -7.43 2.88
N ALA A 70 -3.94 -7.64 3.63
CA ALA A 70 -5.17 -6.86 3.54
C ALA A 70 -5.72 -6.57 4.95
N TYR A 71 -6.11 -5.32 5.20
CA TYR A 71 -6.63 -4.85 6.48
C TYR A 71 -8.06 -4.36 6.29
N TYR A 72 -8.97 -4.86 7.12
CA TYR A 72 -10.39 -4.51 7.06
C TYR A 72 -10.74 -3.50 8.13
N PHE A 73 -11.43 -2.43 7.74
CA PHE A 73 -11.83 -1.34 8.62
C PHE A 73 -13.34 -1.13 8.55
N LYS A 74 -13.91 -0.56 9.62
CA LYS A 74 -15.36 -0.28 9.69
C LYS A 74 -15.74 1.03 9.02
N SER A 75 -14.76 1.84 8.63
CA SER A 75 -14.93 3.09 7.90
C SER A 75 -13.67 3.46 7.11
N GLY A 76 -13.83 4.25 6.05
CA GLY A 76 -12.69 4.86 5.35
C GLY A 76 -11.88 5.81 6.22
N ALA A 77 -12.47 6.40 7.26
CA ALA A 77 -11.75 7.25 8.22
C ALA A 77 -10.74 6.44 9.06
N GLU A 78 -11.14 5.27 9.57
CA GLU A 78 -10.24 4.33 10.26
C GLU A 78 -9.13 3.83 9.32
N ALA A 79 -9.49 3.53 8.08
CA ALA A 79 -8.56 3.09 7.05
C ALA A 79 -7.49 4.17 6.74
N LEU A 80 -7.93 5.43 6.60
CA LEU A 80 -7.05 6.57 6.40
C LEU A 80 -6.14 6.78 7.61
N GLU A 81 -6.68 6.78 8.83
CA GLU A 81 -5.90 6.91 10.07
C GLU A 81 -4.82 5.82 10.16
N PHE A 82 -5.16 4.58 9.83
CA PHE A 82 -4.19 3.48 9.76
C PHE A 82 -3.03 3.81 8.82
N THR A 83 -3.32 4.38 7.64
CA THR A 83 -2.26 4.73 6.68
C THR A 83 -1.35 5.87 7.13
N THR A 84 -1.83 6.78 7.99
CA THR A 84 -0.99 7.88 8.54
C THR A 84 0.18 7.36 9.38
N ARG A 85 0.05 6.17 9.98
CA ARG A 85 1.12 5.52 10.77
C ARG A 85 2.36 5.23 9.94
N PHE A 86 2.19 5.08 8.63
CA PHE A 86 3.27 4.74 7.69
C PHE A 86 3.85 5.96 6.98
N GLU A 87 3.46 7.18 7.35
CA GLU A 87 3.97 8.41 6.70
C GLU A 87 5.49 8.52 6.68
N LYS A 88 6.14 7.99 7.71
CA LYS A 88 7.60 8.01 7.90
C LYS A 88 8.25 6.67 7.65
N PHE A 89 7.49 5.65 7.24
CA PHE A 89 8.03 4.32 7.01
C PHE A 89 8.79 4.30 5.69
N SER A 90 10.02 3.79 5.72
CA SER A 90 10.68 3.31 4.52
C SER A 90 10.02 2.01 4.03
N ALA A 91 10.33 1.59 2.80
CA ALA A 91 9.86 0.30 2.30
C ALA A 91 10.41 -0.87 3.15
N ILE A 92 11.62 -0.74 3.72
CA ILE A 92 12.17 -1.74 4.66
C ILE A 92 11.36 -1.77 5.96
N ASP A 93 11.05 -0.60 6.54
CA ASP A 93 10.23 -0.53 7.76
C ASP A 93 8.88 -1.20 7.55
N MET A 94 8.28 -1.02 6.38
CA MET A 94 7.04 -1.71 6.02
C MET A 94 7.20 -3.22 5.92
N ILE A 95 8.24 -3.71 5.27
CA ILE A 95 8.50 -5.16 5.17
C ILE A 95 8.70 -5.76 6.56
N LEU A 96 9.47 -5.09 7.43
CA LEU A 96 9.69 -5.52 8.81
C LEU A 96 8.39 -5.53 9.62
N PHE A 97 7.58 -4.48 9.50
CA PHE A 97 6.26 -4.40 10.13
C PHE A 97 5.35 -5.56 9.71
N LEU A 98 5.23 -5.81 8.41
CA LEU A 98 4.39 -6.89 7.86
C LEU A 98 4.88 -8.28 8.32
N ASN A 99 6.19 -8.49 8.40
CA ASN A 99 6.75 -9.75 8.90
C ASN A 99 6.50 -9.94 10.40
N ASN A 100 6.62 -8.88 11.20
CA ASN A 100 6.35 -8.94 12.64
C ASN A 100 4.87 -9.16 12.93
N GLU A 101 3.95 -8.57 12.16
CA GLU A 101 2.51 -8.82 12.32
C GLU A 101 2.12 -10.26 11.99
N LYS A 102 2.72 -10.88 10.96
CA LYS A 102 2.51 -12.30 10.65
C LYS A 102 2.94 -13.23 11.79
N THR A 103 3.86 -12.77 12.64
CA THR A 103 4.35 -13.54 13.80
C THR A 103 3.38 -13.47 14.99
N LEU A 104 2.53 -12.43 15.07
CA LEU A 104 1.57 -12.23 16.16
C LEU A 104 0.22 -12.95 15.94
N VAL A 105 -0.04 -13.46 14.74
CA VAL A 105 -1.19 -14.33 14.46
C VAL A 105 -0.75 -15.79 14.56
N THR A 106 -0.51 -16.26 15.78
CA THR A 106 -0.44 -17.68 16.09
C THR A 106 -1.77 -18.11 16.73
N TYR A 107 -2.34 -19.18 16.16
CA TYR A 107 -3.68 -19.78 16.35
C TYR A 107 -4.31 -19.67 17.75
#